data_AF-A0A2K2FTP5-F1
#
_entry.id   AF-A0A2K2FTP5-F1
#
_cell.length_a   1.000
_cell.length_b   1.000
_cell.length_c   1.000
_cell.angle_alpha   90.00
_cell.angle_beta   90.00
_cell.angle_gamma   90.00
#
_symmetry.space_group_name_H-M   'P 1'
#
loop_
_entity.id
_entity.type
_entity.pdbx_description
1 polymer ?
#
loop_
_entity_poly.entity_id
_entity_poly.type
_entity_poly.pdbx_seq_one_letter_code
_entity_poly.pdbx_strand_id
1 'polypeptide(L)'
;MLDFVTIGAALLASLGGLFLLWHGWKTHADMRLRAACVALLWSMSAAIWIWRFGAEIGIPLALETAALVAFGFILTRMERREERPARKRAAIVDAAASSSRGSWRRYVLGTVRVLVAGPLGLIAAMAIAVVIATRTPMAEQTRLILAGLIVPTLWAIGIGWVVCHRRLAVQAASFATIGAAGIGLTLLAGA
;
A
#
# COMPACT_ATOMS: atom_id res chain seq x y z
N MET A 1 -0.36 -34.31 -12.29
CA MET A 1 -1.69 -33.65 -12.29
C MET A 1 -1.53 -32.41 -11.43
N LEU A 2 -1.65 -31.22 -12.01
CA LEU A 2 -1.63 -29.96 -11.26
C LEU A 2 -2.82 -30.02 -10.30
N ASP A 3 -2.56 -30.03 -8.99
CA ASP A 3 -3.64 -30.12 -8.00
C ASP A 3 -4.39 -28.79 -7.98
N PHE A 4 -5.34 -28.62 -8.92
CA PHE A 4 -6.27 -27.51 -9.04
C PHE A 4 -6.91 -27.15 -7.70
N VAL A 5 -7.00 -28.13 -6.79
CA VAL A 5 -7.45 -27.97 -5.41
C VAL A 5 -6.57 -27.01 -4.61
N THR A 6 -5.24 -27.11 -4.70
CA THR A 6 -4.31 -26.26 -3.94
C THR A 6 -4.30 -24.82 -4.45
N ILE A 7 -4.28 -24.66 -5.78
CA ILE A 7 -4.39 -23.35 -6.44
C ILE A 7 -5.75 -22.72 -6.13
N GLY A 8 -6.83 -23.52 -6.23
CA GLY A 8 -8.17 -23.10 -5.89
C GLY A 8 -8.30 -22.65 -4.43
N ALA A 9 -7.72 -23.39 -3.49
CA ALA A 9 -7.74 -23.04 -2.06
C ALA A 9 -7.00 -21.72 -1.78
N ALA A 10 -5.84 -21.49 -2.40
CA ALA A 10 -5.09 -20.25 -2.27
C ALA A 10 -5.87 -19.05 -2.85
N LEU A 11 -6.48 -19.22 -4.02
CA LEU A 11 -7.30 -18.18 -4.66
C LEU A 11 -8.57 -17.87 -3.83
N LEU A 12 -9.25 -18.90 -3.31
CA LEU A 12 -10.42 -18.73 -2.46
C LEU A 12 -10.08 -18.06 -1.14
N ALA A 13 -8.93 -18.36 -0.54
CA ALA A 13 -8.45 -17.67 0.66
C ALA A 13 -8.19 -16.18 0.39
N SER A 14 -7.53 -15.85 -0.73
CA SER A 14 -7.28 -14.47 -1.16
C SER A 14 -8.59 -13.71 -1.45
N LEU A 15 -9.54 -14.34 -2.17
CA LEU A 15 -10.87 -13.78 -2.44
C LEU A 15 -11.69 -13.59 -1.17
N GLY A 16 -11.66 -14.57 -0.26
CA GLY A 16 -12.38 -14.52 1.01
C GLY A 16 -11.90 -13.39 1.91
N GLY A 17 -10.57 -13.20 2.01
CA GLY A 17 -9.98 -12.06 2.73
C GLY A 17 -10.43 -10.72 2.15
N LEU A 18 -10.44 -10.60 0.82
CA LEU A 18 -10.85 -9.37 0.15
C LEU A 18 -12.36 -9.09 0.32
N PHE A 19 -13.18 -10.14 0.26
CA PHE A 19 -14.62 -10.05 0.49
C PHE A 19 -14.93 -9.64 1.94
N LEU A 20 -14.21 -10.18 2.92
CA LEU A 20 -14.33 -9.80 4.33
C LEU A 20 -13.97 -8.33 4.56
N LEU A 21 -12.91 -7.84 3.89
CA LEU A 21 -12.50 -6.43 3.93
C LEU A 21 -13.59 -5.54 3.34
N TRP A 22 -14.10 -5.90 2.16
CA TRP A 22 -15.17 -5.16 1.47
C TRP A 22 -16.46 -5.14 2.28
N HIS A 23 -16.87 -6.29 2.82
CA HIS A 23 -18.05 -6.40 3.67
C HIS A 23 -17.87 -5.60 4.96
N GLY A 24 -16.68 -5.62 5.57
CA GLY A 24 -16.31 -4.79 6.73
C GLY A 24 -16.48 -3.31 6.49
N TRP A 25 -15.99 -2.87 5.34
CA TRP A 25 -16.13 -1.48 4.91
C TRP A 25 -17.59 -1.08 4.67
N LYS A 26 -18.40 -1.98 4.07
CA LYS A 26 -19.83 -1.71 3.79
C LYS A 26 -20.69 -1.69 5.06
N THR A 27 -20.43 -2.57 6.02
CA THR A 27 -21.24 -2.68 7.25
C THR A 27 -20.76 -1.79 8.39
N HIS A 28 -19.72 -0.95 8.18
CA HIS A 28 -19.11 -0.13 9.23
C HIS A 28 -18.80 -0.92 10.53
N ALA A 29 -18.47 -2.20 10.38
CA ALA A 29 -18.25 -3.11 11.50
C ALA A 29 -16.82 -2.96 12.06
N ASP A 30 -16.56 -3.60 13.21
CA ASP A 30 -15.24 -3.59 13.83
C ASP A 30 -14.15 -4.11 12.88
N MET A 31 -13.35 -3.17 12.37
CA MET A 31 -12.34 -3.43 11.35
C MET A 31 -11.15 -4.20 11.91
N ARG A 32 -10.92 -4.17 13.24
CA ARG A 32 -9.78 -4.82 13.89
C ARG A 32 -9.83 -6.35 13.77
N LEU A 33 -10.97 -6.95 14.13
CA LEU A 33 -11.15 -8.39 14.04
C LEU A 33 -11.13 -8.85 12.58
N ARG A 34 -11.80 -8.11 11.68
CA ARG A 34 -11.82 -8.44 10.25
C ARG A 34 -10.43 -8.29 9.62
N ALA A 35 -9.65 -7.27 9.97
CA ALA A 35 -8.28 -7.11 9.50
C ALA A 35 -7.38 -8.26 9.96
N ALA A 36 -7.54 -8.74 11.21
CA ALA A 36 -6.85 -9.93 11.69
C ALA A 36 -7.24 -11.18 10.88
N CYS A 37 -8.53 -11.37 10.59
CA CYS A 37 -8.98 -12.46 9.72
C CYS A 37 -8.42 -12.35 8.29
N VAL A 38 -8.38 -11.16 7.70
CA VAL A 38 -7.78 -10.93 6.37
C VAL A 38 -6.30 -11.28 6.39
N ALA A 39 -5.57 -10.81 7.40
CA ALA A 39 -4.15 -11.11 7.55
C ALA A 39 -3.92 -12.63 7.67
N LEU A 40 -4.77 -13.34 8.42
CA LEU A 40 -4.71 -14.79 8.56
C LEU A 40 -4.96 -15.51 7.22
N LEU A 41 -6.02 -15.12 6.50
CA LEU A 41 -6.38 -15.68 5.18
C LEU A 41 -5.27 -15.46 4.14
N TRP A 42 -4.66 -14.27 4.13
CA TRP A 42 -3.51 -13.98 3.28
C TRP A 42 -2.27 -14.78 3.68
N SER A 43 -2.00 -14.92 4.98
CA SER A 43 -0.87 -15.71 5.47
C SER A 43 -1.03 -17.19 5.11
N MET A 44 -2.24 -17.72 5.18
CA MET A 44 -2.54 -19.09 4.73
C MET A 44 -2.34 -19.25 3.22
N SER A 45 -2.80 -18.29 2.41
CA SER A 45 -2.58 -18.30 0.97
C SER A 45 -1.09 -18.28 0.62
N ALA A 46 -0.30 -17.41 1.26
CA ALA A 46 1.14 -17.34 1.07
C ALA A 46 1.85 -18.63 1.53
N ALA A 47 1.43 -19.21 2.66
CA ALA A 47 1.99 -20.47 3.14
C ALA A 47 1.77 -21.62 2.15
N ILE A 48 0.60 -21.69 1.50
CA ILE A 48 0.30 -22.71 0.47
C ILE A 48 1.23 -22.57 -0.74
N TRP A 49 1.46 -21.34 -1.22
CA TRP A 49 2.38 -21.08 -2.33
C TRP A 49 3.83 -21.42 -1.98
N ILE A 50 4.30 -21.02 -0.79
CA ILE A 50 5.66 -21.31 -0.31
C ILE A 50 5.88 -22.81 -0.12
N TRP A 51 4.91 -23.50 0.49
CA TRP A 51 5.02 -24.94 0.72
C TRP A 51 5.09 -25.73 -0.60
N ARG A 52 4.42 -25.25 -1.65
CA ARG A 52 4.35 -25.97 -2.93
C ARG A 52 5.50 -25.69 -3.89
N PHE A 53 5.94 -24.43 -4.01
CA PHE A 53 6.93 -24.00 -5.00
C PHE A 53 8.27 -23.60 -4.37
N GLY A 54 8.41 -23.74 -3.05
CA GLY A 54 9.54 -23.23 -2.29
C GLY A 54 9.42 -21.73 -2.03
N ALA A 55 10.25 -21.20 -1.12
CA ALA A 55 10.21 -19.78 -0.76
C ALA A 55 10.60 -18.86 -1.92
N GLU A 56 11.53 -19.28 -2.77
CA GLU A 56 12.07 -18.47 -3.87
C GLU A 56 11.02 -18.15 -4.94
N ILE A 57 10.18 -19.12 -5.30
CA ILE A 57 9.15 -18.98 -6.34
C ILE A 57 7.78 -18.72 -5.71
N GLY A 58 7.50 -19.29 -4.53
CA GLY A 58 6.23 -19.18 -3.84
C GLY A 58 5.92 -17.77 -3.32
N ILE A 59 6.91 -17.02 -2.84
CA ILE A 59 6.70 -15.64 -2.36
C ILE A 59 6.24 -14.72 -3.51
N PRO A 60 6.95 -14.65 -4.67
CA PRO A 60 6.49 -13.88 -5.82
C PRO A 60 5.08 -14.29 -6.28
N LEU A 61 4.82 -15.60 -6.41
CA LEU A 61 3.51 -16.10 -6.85
C LEU A 61 2.38 -15.73 -5.88
N ALA A 62 2.63 -15.80 -4.57
CA ALA A 62 1.64 -15.39 -3.57
C ALA A 62 1.30 -13.91 -3.70
N LEU A 63 2.30 -13.05 -3.86
CA LEU A 63 2.10 -11.60 -4.02
C LEU A 63 1.40 -11.27 -5.34
N GLU A 64 1.82 -11.89 -6.43
CA GLU A 64 1.26 -11.67 -7.77
C GLU A 64 -0.20 -12.11 -7.84
N THR A 65 -0.51 -13.32 -7.36
CA THR A 65 -1.89 -13.84 -7.35
C THR A 65 -2.80 -12.97 -6.49
N ALA A 66 -2.31 -12.52 -5.34
CA ALA A 66 -3.09 -11.66 -4.48
C ALA A 66 -3.30 -10.26 -5.08
N ALA A 67 -2.31 -9.71 -5.79
CA ALA A 67 -2.45 -8.47 -6.55
C ALA A 67 -3.47 -8.60 -7.70
N LEU A 68 -3.38 -9.67 -8.50
CA LEU A 68 -4.31 -9.94 -9.62
C LEU A 68 -5.75 -10.15 -9.13
N VAL A 69 -5.94 -10.91 -8.06
CA VAL A 69 -7.25 -11.13 -7.43
C VAL A 69 -7.83 -9.82 -6.90
N ALA A 70 -7.01 -9.02 -6.21
CA ALA A 70 -7.43 -7.71 -5.72
C ALA A 70 -7.81 -6.77 -6.86
N PHE A 71 -7.00 -6.72 -7.91
CA PHE A 71 -7.23 -5.87 -9.08
C PHE A 71 -8.50 -6.29 -9.85
N GLY A 72 -8.68 -7.60 -10.10
CA GLY A 72 -9.90 -8.13 -10.73
C GLY A 72 -11.16 -7.84 -9.93
N PHE A 73 -11.09 -7.96 -8.59
CA PHE A 73 -12.22 -7.61 -7.72
C PHE A 73 -12.53 -6.10 -7.73
N ILE A 74 -11.50 -5.24 -7.78
CA ILE A 74 -11.68 -3.80 -7.92
C ILE A 74 -12.36 -3.48 -9.27
N LEU A 75 -11.84 -4.04 -10.37
CA LEU A 75 -12.39 -3.81 -11.71
C LEU A 75 -13.86 -4.25 -11.82
N THR A 76 -14.20 -5.44 -11.31
CA THR A 76 -15.59 -5.95 -11.32
C THR A 76 -16.55 -5.12 -10.48
N ARG A 77 -16.04 -4.37 -9.49
CA ARG A 77 -16.83 -3.47 -8.64
C ARG A 77 -16.61 -1.99 -8.93
N MET A 78 -15.89 -1.64 -10.00
CA MET A 78 -15.84 -0.28 -10.52
C MET A 78 -17.18 0.03 -11.20
N GLU A 79 -18.21 0.26 -10.39
CA GLU A 79 -19.35 1.02 -10.85
C GLU A 79 -18.85 2.41 -11.20
N ARG A 80 -19.03 2.79 -12.46
CA ARG A 80 -18.82 4.15 -12.95
C ARG A 80 -19.75 5.04 -12.15
N ARG A 81 -19.24 5.54 -11.04
CA ARG A 81 -19.95 6.46 -10.16
C ARG A 81 -20.18 7.71 -11.01
N GLU A 82 -21.41 7.89 -11.48
CA GLU A 82 -21.87 9.24 -11.83
C GLU A 82 -21.49 10.14 -10.67
N GLU A 83 -20.95 11.31 -10.98
CA GLU A 83 -20.38 12.29 -10.06
C GLU A 83 -21.39 12.66 -8.97
N ARG A 84 -21.58 11.79 -7.97
CA ARG A 84 -22.35 12.10 -6.79
C ARG A 84 -21.51 13.13 -6.06
N PRO A 85 -21.98 14.38 -5.96
CA PRO A 85 -21.15 15.47 -5.52
C PRO A 85 -20.64 15.09 -4.13
N ALA A 86 -19.33 15.13 -3.94
CA ALA A 86 -18.64 15.00 -2.65
C ALA A 86 -19.07 16.09 -1.63
N ARG A 87 -20.15 16.81 -1.91
CA ARG A 87 -20.71 17.96 -1.23
C ARG A 87 -21.30 17.63 0.13
N LYS A 88 -21.85 16.43 0.42
CA LYS A 88 -22.52 16.21 1.71
C LYS A 88 -21.60 15.88 2.91
N ARG A 89 -20.45 15.21 2.71
CA ARG A 89 -19.47 14.97 3.79
C ARG A 89 -18.42 16.09 3.92
N ALA A 90 -18.22 16.87 2.86
CA ALA A 90 -17.46 18.11 2.91
C ALA A 90 -18.31 19.27 3.48
N ALA A 91 -19.63 19.33 3.21
CA ALA A 91 -20.53 20.39 3.70
C ALA A 91 -20.53 20.61 5.22
N ILE A 92 -20.34 19.57 6.03
CA ILE A 92 -20.32 19.74 7.50
C ILE A 92 -19.02 20.43 7.96
N VAL A 93 -17.93 20.28 7.21
CA VAL A 93 -16.67 21.02 7.42
C VAL A 93 -16.68 22.35 6.67
N ASP A 94 -17.35 22.43 5.52
CA ASP A 94 -17.42 23.59 4.63
C ASP A 94 -18.44 24.65 5.07
N ALA A 95 -19.44 24.33 5.89
CA ALA A 95 -20.39 25.31 6.42
C ALA A 95 -19.71 26.35 7.35
N ALA A 96 -18.56 26.00 7.95
CA ALA A 96 -17.74 26.92 8.71
C ALA A 96 -16.75 27.73 7.84
N ALA A 97 -16.63 27.41 6.54
CA ALA A 97 -15.60 27.95 5.64
C ALA A 97 -16.19 28.59 4.37
N SER A 98 -17.38 29.18 4.47
CA SER A 98 -18.06 29.90 3.39
C SER A 98 -17.32 31.20 3.04
N SER A 99 -16.38 31.14 2.10
CA SER A 99 -16.15 32.23 1.13
C SER A 99 -15.29 31.72 -0.04
N SER A 100 -15.52 32.31 -1.22
CA SER A 100 -14.91 32.13 -2.55
C SER A 100 -13.45 31.59 -2.69
N ARG A 101 -12.61 31.61 -1.65
CA ARG A 101 -11.22 31.07 -1.63
C ARG A 101 -11.10 29.54 -1.57
N GLY A 102 -12.20 28.81 -1.42
CA GLY A 102 -12.20 27.35 -1.23
C GLY A 102 -11.78 26.50 -2.45
N SER A 103 -11.77 27.08 -3.66
CA SER A 103 -11.33 26.40 -4.89
C SER A 103 -9.79 26.35 -4.99
N TRP A 104 -9.13 27.51 -4.93
CA TRP A 104 -7.67 27.62 -5.01
C TRP A 104 -6.97 26.79 -3.92
N ARG A 105 -7.48 26.88 -2.67
CA ARG A 105 -6.93 26.10 -1.55
C ARG A 105 -7.08 24.59 -1.78
N ARG A 106 -8.14 24.12 -2.45
CA ARG A 106 -8.30 22.70 -2.84
C ARG A 106 -7.30 22.28 -3.91
N TYR A 107 -7.06 23.10 -4.93
CA TYR A 107 -6.03 22.83 -5.94
C TYR A 107 -4.64 22.77 -5.32
N VAL A 108 -4.28 23.76 -4.49
CA VAL A 108 -2.98 23.80 -3.81
C VAL A 108 -2.81 22.59 -2.88
N LEU A 109 -3.80 22.25 -2.06
CA LEU A 109 -3.71 21.04 -1.24
C LEU A 109 -3.64 19.76 -2.08
N GLY A 110 -4.32 19.70 -3.23
CA GLY A 110 -4.22 18.60 -4.18
C GLY A 110 -2.81 18.43 -4.73
N THR A 111 -2.21 19.52 -5.21
CA THR A 111 -0.84 19.52 -5.74
C THR A 111 0.18 19.17 -4.65
N VAL A 112 0.04 19.72 -3.45
CA VAL A 112 0.90 19.36 -2.31
C VAL A 112 0.77 17.88 -1.97
N ARG A 113 -0.44 17.32 -2.02
CA ARG A 113 -0.67 15.89 -1.78
C ARG A 113 -0.01 15.00 -2.84
N VAL A 114 -0.04 15.42 -4.10
CA VAL A 114 0.66 14.72 -5.19
C VAL A 114 2.17 14.82 -5.03
N LEU A 115 2.70 15.98 -4.67
CA LEU A 115 4.14 16.18 -4.43
C LEU A 115 4.65 15.38 -3.22
N VAL A 116 3.84 15.29 -2.15
CA VAL A 116 4.16 14.50 -0.96
C VAL A 116 4.04 13.00 -1.26
N ALA A 117 2.98 12.55 -1.94
CA ALA A 117 2.76 11.14 -2.26
C ALA A 117 3.74 10.61 -3.32
N GLY A 118 4.04 11.42 -4.33
CA GLY A 118 4.90 11.04 -5.45
C GLY A 118 6.37 11.20 -5.09
N PRO A 119 6.99 12.37 -5.36
CA PRO A 119 8.41 12.59 -5.13
C PRO A 119 8.89 12.30 -3.70
N LEU A 120 8.18 12.82 -2.69
CA LEU A 120 8.65 12.74 -1.30
C LEU A 120 8.54 11.31 -0.75
N GLY A 121 7.46 10.60 -1.07
CA GLY A 121 7.31 9.17 -0.83
C GLY A 121 8.36 8.32 -1.55
N LEU A 122 8.70 8.68 -2.79
CA LEU A 122 9.73 7.97 -3.58
C LEU A 122 11.12 8.13 -2.95
N ILE A 123 11.49 9.35 -2.54
CA ILE A 123 12.78 9.62 -1.88
C ILE A 123 12.88 8.82 -0.58
N ALA A 124 11.82 8.79 0.22
CA ALA A 124 11.79 8.00 1.46
C ALA A 124 11.95 6.50 1.19
N ALA A 125 11.27 5.97 0.17
CA ALA A 125 11.40 4.57 -0.24
C ALA A 125 12.80 4.25 -0.75
N MET A 126 13.41 5.14 -1.53
CA MET A 126 14.78 5.02 -2.01
C MET A 126 15.80 5.00 -0.88
N ALA A 127 15.66 5.89 0.10
CA ALA A 127 16.57 5.94 1.24
C ALA A 127 16.59 4.61 2.00
N ILE A 128 15.42 3.99 2.22
CA ILE A 128 15.33 2.66 2.84
C ILE A 128 15.97 1.59 1.95
N ALA A 129 15.67 1.60 0.65
CA ALA A 129 16.21 0.64 -0.30
C ALA A 129 17.73 0.69 -0.38
N VAL A 130 18.34 1.88 -0.36
CA VAL A 130 19.80 2.07 -0.37
C VAL A 130 20.44 1.56 0.92
N VAL A 131 19.83 1.79 2.08
CA VAL A 131 20.30 1.22 3.36
C VAL A 131 20.31 -0.31 3.28
N ILE A 132 19.24 -0.90 2.77
CA ILE A 132 19.15 -2.36 2.60
C ILE A 132 20.16 -2.86 1.57
N ALA A 133 20.33 -2.11 0.47
CA ALA A 133 21.27 -2.43 -0.60
C ALA A 133 22.75 -2.36 -0.17
N THR A 134 23.06 -1.64 0.91
CA THR A 134 24.45 -1.43 1.36
C THR A 134 24.78 -2.19 2.63
N ARG A 135 23.80 -2.42 3.52
CA ARG A 135 24.04 -2.94 4.87
C ARG A 135 23.62 -4.39 5.10
N THR A 136 22.84 -4.99 4.22
CA THR A 136 22.40 -6.38 4.45
C THR A 136 23.54 -7.38 4.15
N PRO A 137 23.81 -8.34 5.06
CA PRO A 137 24.85 -9.36 4.90
C PRO A 137 24.39 -10.50 3.97
N MET A 138 23.88 -10.15 2.79
CA MET A 138 23.40 -11.07 1.76
C MET A 138 24.34 -11.04 0.56
N ALA A 139 24.25 -12.07 -0.28
CA ALA A 139 24.90 -12.07 -1.59
C ALA A 139 24.48 -10.81 -2.39
N GLU A 140 25.43 -10.24 -3.13
CA GLU A 140 25.25 -8.97 -3.83
C GLU A 140 24.05 -8.98 -4.78
N GLN A 141 23.87 -10.08 -5.50
CA GLN A 141 22.73 -10.28 -6.40
C GLN A 141 21.38 -10.23 -5.65
N THR A 142 21.25 -10.95 -4.54
CA THR A 142 20.02 -10.96 -3.73
C THR A 142 19.70 -9.57 -3.17
N ARG A 143 20.74 -8.85 -2.74
CA ARG A 143 20.61 -7.53 -2.15
C ARG A 143 20.11 -6.48 -3.16
N LEU A 144 20.62 -6.53 -4.40
CA LEU A 144 20.17 -5.65 -5.48
C LEU A 144 18.73 -5.96 -5.92
N ILE A 145 18.38 -7.26 -6.04
CA ILE A 145 17.01 -7.68 -6.36
C ILE A 145 16.03 -7.19 -5.28
N LEU A 146 16.39 -7.38 -4.01
CA LEU A 146 15.55 -6.96 -2.88
C LEU A 146 15.38 -5.44 -2.84
N ALA A 147 16.45 -4.68 -3.05
CA ALA A 147 16.39 -3.22 -3.13
C ALA A 147 15.46 -2.75 -4.27
N GLY A 148 15.56 -3.39 -5.45
CA GLY A 148 14.68 -3.10 -6.59
C GLY A 148 13.20 -3.37 -6.32
N LEU A 149 12.87 -4.39 -5.52
CA LEU A 149 11.49 -4.72 -5.14
C LEU A 149 10.93 -3.84 -4.01
N ILE A 150 11.78 -3.44 -3.07
CA ILE A 150 11.39 -2.66 -1.89
C ILE A 150 10.93 -1.25 -2.28
N VAL A 151 11.61 -0.61 -3.23
CA VAL A 151 11.29 0.73 -3.72
C VAL A 151 9.82 0.87 -4.15
N PRO A 152 9.33 0.15 -5.18
CA PRO A 152 7.97 0.32 -5.68
C PRO A 152 6.94 -0.10 -4.64
N THR A 153 7.25 -1.10 -3.81
CA THR A 153 6.37 -1.59 -2.75
C THR A 153 6.15 -0.53 -1.67
N LEU A 154 7.23 0.01 -1.10
CA LEU A 154 7.15 1.08 -0.10
C LEU A 154 6.53 2.34 -0.67
N TRP A 155 6.82 2.66 -1.93
CA TRP A 155 6.24 3.83 -2.59
C TRP A 155 4.73 3.70 -2.77
N ALA A 156 4.24 2.54 -3.23
CA ALA A 156 2.81 2.26 -3.36
C ALA A 156 2.08 2.31 -2.01
N ILE A 157 2.68 1.74 -0.95
CA ILE A 157 2.16 1.83 0.42
C ILE A 157 2.09 3.30 0.86
N GLY A 158 3.14 4.08 0.58
CA GLY A 158 3.20 5.51 0.88
C GLY A 158 2.08 6.29 0.22
N ILE A 159 1.82 6.06 -1.08
CA ILE A 159 0.70 6.68 -1.80
C ILE A 159 -0.64 6.32 -1.16
N GLY A 160 -0.87 5.03 -0.86
CA GLY A 160 -2.10 4.57 -0.20
C GLY A 160 -2.30 5.22 1.18
N TRP A 161 -1.23 5.34 1.96
CA TRP A 161 -1.25 6.01 3.26
C TRP A 161 -1.61 7.50 3.13
N VAL A 162 -1.05 8.18 2.13
CA VAL A 162 -1.34 9.60 1.85
C VAL A 162 -2.81 9.82 1.50
N VAL A 163 -3.39 8.93 0.69
CA VAL A 163 -4.79 9.01 0.27
C VAL A 163 -5.75 8.78 1.46
N CYS A 164 -5.47 7.79 2.32
CA CYS A 164 -6.36 7.38 3.40
C CYS A 164 -6.43 8.37 4.58
N HIS A 165 -5.35 9.11 4.87
CA HIS A 165 -5.28 9.98 6.05
C HIS A 165 -5.51 11.46 5.70
N ARG A 166 -6.26 12.19 6.55
CA ARG A 166 -6.57 13.62 6.36
C ARG A 166 -5.42 14.57 6.71
N ARG A 167 -4.41 14.12 7.47
CA ARG A 167 -3.32 14.96 8.00
C ARG A 167 -2.06 14.86 7.14
N LEU A 168 -2.03 15.60 6.04
CA LEU A 168 -0.90 15.71 5.11
C LEU A 168 0.43 16.08 5.78
N ALA A 169 0.40 16.99 6.75
CA ALA A 169 1.60 17.45 7.45
C ALA A 169 2.32 16.32 8.20
N VAL A 170 1.56 15.41 8.82
CA VAL A 170 2.13 14.26 9.53
C VAL A 170 2.80 13.31 8.54
N GLN A 171 2.20 13.10 7.37
CA GLN A 171 2.74 12.21 6.35
C GLN A 171 4.02 12.76 5.72
N ALA A 172 4.01 14.06 5.39
CA ALA A 172 5.20 14.74 4.89
C ALA A 172 6.34 14.68 5.91
N ALA A 173 6.04 14.89 7.19
CA ALA A 173 7.02 14.76 8.27
C ALA A 173 7.54 13.32 8.41
N SER A 174 6.68 12.30 8.31
CA SER A 174 7.10 10.89 8.33
C SER A 174 8.03 10.54 7.16
N PHE A 175 7.70 10.95 5.94
CA PHE A 175 8.58 10.70 4.79
C PHE A 175 9.88 11.48 4.87
N ALA A 176 9.84 12.74 5.31
CA ALA A 176 11.04 13.54 5.50
C ALA A 176 11.97 12.95 6.57
N THR A 177 11.43 12.49 7.69
CA THR A 177 12.21 11.83 8.76
C THR A 177 12.79 10.50 8.31
N ILE A 178 12.01 9.67 7.62
CA ILE A 178 12.48 8.39 7.07
C ILE A 178 13.58 8.63 6.02
N GLY A 179 13.38 9.57 5.12
CA GLY A 179 14.36 9.94 4.10
C GLY A 179 15.65 10.47 4.72
N ALA A 180 15.55 11.42 5.66
CA ALA A 180 16.71 11.99 6.34
C ALA A 180 17.46 10.94 7.18
N ALA A 181 16.75 10.06 7.89
CA ALA A 181 17.36 8.99 8.67
C ALA A 181 18.06 7.97 7.76
N GLY A 182 17.44 7.56 6.66
CA GLY A 182 18.03 6.64 5.69
C GLY A 182 19.29 7.22 5.04
N ILE A 183 19.23 8.48 4.58
CA ILE A 183 20.40 9.18 4.00
C ILE A 183 21.51 9.33 5.05
N GLY A 184 21.18 9.76 6.27
CA GLY A 184 22.14 9.89 7.37
C GLY A 184 22.84 8.57 7.70
N LEU A 185 22.09 7.47 7.76
CA LEU A 185 22.63 6.12 7.98
C LEU A 185 23.56 5.65 6.85
N THR A 186 23.28 6.04 5.60
CA THR A 186 24.15 5.73 4.46
C THR A 186 25.43 6.58 4.45
N LEU A 187 25.35 7.85 4.81
CA LEU A 187 26.51 8.75 4.86
C LEU A 187 27.45 8.40 6.01
N LEU A 188 26.90 8.09 7.19
CA LEU A 188 27.66 7.59 8.36
C LEU A 188 28.24 6.18 8.14
N ALA A 189 27.82 5.47 7.09
CA ALA A 189 28.38 4.17 6.71
C ALA A 189 29.60 4.27 5.81
N GLY A 190 29.68 5.34 5.03
CA GLY A 190 30.68 5.55 3.98
C GLY A 190 31.84 6.43 4.41
N ALA A 191 31.83 6.94 5.65
CA ALA A 191 32.93 7.63 6.32
C ALA A 191 33.56 6.68 7.34
#